data_AF-A0A977IDH9-F1
#
_entry.id   AF-A0A977IDH9-F1
#
_cell.length_a   1.000
_cell.length_b   1.000
_cell.length_c   1.000
_cell.angle_alpha   90.00
_cell.angle_beta   90.00
_cell.angle_gamma   90.00
#
_symmetry.space_group_name_H-M   'P 1'
#
loop_
_entity.id
_entity.type
_entity.pdbx_description
1 polymer ?
#
loop_
_entity_poly.entity_id
_entity_poly.type
_entity_poly.pdbx_seq_one_letter_code
_entity_poly.pdbx_strand_id
1 'polypeptide(L)'
;MAAIERPAASYSSFVRPSARKKPRVRAHFLICNSCLWCASGLGPAARIDMCPGCGKTPVEALPIMPNEMYSMKKTGNSGVELDFTTTTTTTLA
;
A
#
# COMPACT_ATOMS: atom_id res chain seq x y z
N MET A 1 -63.92 7.79 -17.77
CA MET A 1 -63.66 6.66 -16.83
C MET A 1 -62.38 6.00 -17.29
N ALA A 2 -61.33 6.08 -16.47
CA ALA A 2 -60.00 5.58 -16.80
C ALA A 2 -59.86 4.10 -16.42
N ALA A 3 -59.28 3.30 -17.31
CA ALA A 3 -58.74 1.99 -16.99
C ALA A 3 -57.31 1.95 -17.52
N ILE A 4 -56.34 1.93 -16.60
CA ILE A 4 -54.92 1.72 -16.87
C ILE A 4 -54.59 0.32 -16.33
N GLU A 5 -54.40 -0.63 -17.24
CA GLU A 5 -53.98 -1.98 -16.90
C GLU A 5 -52.49 -2.00 -16.52
N ARG A 6 -52.20 -2.65 -15.39
CA ARG A 6 -50.85 -2.76 -14.83
C ARG A 6 -50.08 -3.84 -15.59
N PRO A 7 -48.86 -3.59 -16.10
CA PRO A 7 -48.02 -4.68 -16.60
C PRO A 7 -47.38 -5.45 -15.45
N ALA A 8 -47.24 -6.75 -15.69
CA ALA A 8 -46.70 -7.75 -14.77
C ALA A 8 -45.26 -7.44 -14.34
N ALA A 9 -44.96 -7.70 -13.07
CA ALA A 9 -43.66 -7.52 -12.46
C ALA A 9 -42.58 -8.31 -13.22
N SER A 10 -41.60 -7.57 -13.77
CA SER A 10 -40.38 -8.15 -14.33
C SER A 10 -39.50 -8.64 -13.18
N TYR A 11 -39.39 -9.96 -13.02
CA TYR A 11 -38.43 -10.61 -12.14
C TYR A 11 -37.00 -10.34 -12.66
N SER A 12 -36.36 -9.30 -12.16
CA SER A 12 -34.97 -9.01 -12.49
C SER A 12 -34.07 -10.00 -11.77
N SER A 13 -33.41 -10.86 -12.56
CA SER A 13 -32.38 -11.77 -12.08
C SER A 13 -31.27 -10.96 -11.41
N PHE A 14 -31.08 -11.14 -10.09
CA PHE A 14 -29.96 -10.55 -9.37
C PHE A 14 -28.66 -11.18 -9.85
N VAL A 15 -28.02 -10.56 -10.84
CA VAL A 15 -26.63 -10.85 -11.18
C VAL A 15 -25.78 -10.29 -10.04
N ARG A 16 -25.21 -11.18 -9.22
CA ARG A 16 -24.29 -10.79 -8.13
C ARG A 16 -23.06 -10.11 -8.76
N PRO A 17 -22.74 -8.86 -8.40
CA PRO A 17 -21.52 -8.22 -8.87
C PRO A 17 -20.31 -9.03 -8.43
N SER A 18 -19.43 -9.35 -9.37
CA SER A 18 -18.17 -10.04 -9.09
C SER A 18 -17.36 -9.27 -8.04
N ALA A 19 -16.85 -10.01 -7.05
CA ALA A 19 -16.15 -9.46 -5.89
C ALA A 19 -15.01 -8.52 -6.32
N ARG A 20 -15.08 -7.24 -5.91
CA ARG A 20 -14.00 -6.27 -6.14
C ARG A 20 -12.74 -6.76 -5.42
N LYS A 21 -11.75 -7.26 -6.17
CA LYS A 21 -10.41 -7.50 -5.63
C LYS A 21 -9.83 -6.14 -5.22
N LYS A 22 -9.67 -5.90 -3.91
CA LYS A 22 -8.99 -4.70 -3.41
C LYS A 22 -7.57 -4.69 -4.00
N PRO A 23 -7.12 -3.57 -4.62
CA PRO A 23 -5.74 -3.46 -5.07
C PRO A 23 -4.82 -3.71 -3.87
N ARG A 24 -3.87 -4.62 -4.00
CA ARG A 24 -2.85 -4.81 -2.96
C ARG A 24 -2.05 -3.52 -2.90
N VAL A 25 -2.13 -2.81 -1.78
CA VAL A 25 -1.33 -1.62 -1.52
C VAL A 25 0.14 -2.06 -1.54
N ARG A 26 0.93 -1.53 -2.48
CA ARG A 26 2.38 -1.75 -2.49
C ARG A 26 3.00 -0.76 -1.50
N ALA A 27 3.74 -1.29 -0.53
CA ALA A 27 4.47 -0.48 0.43
C ALA A 27 5.93 -0.35 0.00
N HIS A 28 6.52 0.81 0.26
CA HIS A 28 7.94 1.08 0.02
C HIS A 28 8.54 1.79 1.22
N PHE A 29 9.78 1.45 1.55
CA PHE A 29 10.62 2.22 2.46
C PHE A 29 11.39 3.26 1.64
N LEU A 30 11.21 4.52 1.99
CA LEU A 30 11.83 5.66 1.31
C LEU A 30 13.01 6.15 2.16
N ILE A 31 14.20 6.33 1.57
CA ILE A 31 15.41 6.79 2.27
C ILE A 31 16.27 7.74 1.44
N CYS A 32 16.81 8.77 2.09
CA CYS A 32 17.78 9.68 1.53
C CYS A 32 19.20 9.30 1.98
N ASN A 33 20.07 8.92 1.04
CA ASN A 33 21.44 8.50 1.33
C ASN A 33 22.37 9.66 1.76
N SER A 34 21.92 10.92 1.68
CA SER A 34 22.69 12.09 2.11
C SER A 34 22.42 12.52 3.55
N CYS A 35 21.14 12.62 3.94
CA CYS A 35 20.75 13.14 5.25
C CYS A 35 19.97 12.14 6.11
N LEU A 36 19.84 10.89 5.64
CA LEU A 36 19.16 9.79 6.33
C LEU A 36 17.70 10.07 6.68
N TRP A 37 17.06 11.02 6.00
CA TRP A 37 15.61 11.19 6.07
C TRP A 37 14.93 9.96 5.47
N CYS A 38 13.89 9.45 6.12
CA CYS A 38 13.18 8.26 5.67
C CYS A 38 11.68 8.33 5.97
N ALA A 39 10.88 7.56 5.23
CA ALA A 39 9.43 7.43 5.42
C ALA A 39 8.88 6.12 4.85
N SER A 40 7.68 5.73 5.28
CA SER A 40 6.90 4.68 4.60
C SER A 40 5.98 5.27 3.54
N GLY A 41 6.13 4.81 2.30
CA GLY A 41 5.21 5.08 1.20
C GLY A 41 4.16 3.99 1.06
N LEU A 42 2.88 4.34 1.20
CA LEU A 42 1.77 3.41 0.98
C LEU A 42 1.05 3.71 -0.33
N GLY A 43 0.99 2.73 -1.23
CA GLY A 43 0.18 2.79 -2.44
C GLY A 43 0.92 3.23 -3.70
N PRO A 44 0.21 3.30 -4.85
CA PRO A 44 0.82 3.54 -6.16
C PRO A 44 1.34 4.98 -6.37
N ALA A 45 1.06 5.88 -5.43
CA ALA A 45 1.27 7.32 -5.55
C ALA A 45 2.33 7.89 -4.61
N ALA A 46 3.04 7.05 -3.83
CA ALA A 46 4.17 7.52 -3.02
C ALA A 46 5.37 7.84 -3.92
N ARG A 47 5.29 8.94 -4.68
CA ARG A 47 6.35 9.46 -5.54
C ARG A 47 6.97 10.69 -4.88
N ILE A 48 7.70 10.45 -3.80
CA ILE A 48 8.59 11.46 -3.24
C ILE A 48 9.91 11.28 -3.97
N ASP A 49 10.09 11.98 -5.08
CA ASP A 49 11.28 11.83 -5.92
C ASP A 49 12.50 12.56 -5.32
N MET A 50 12.25 13.66 -4.59
CA MET A 50 13.27 14.50 -3.96
C MET A 50 13.16 14.49 -2.45
N CYS A 51 14.31 14.44 -1.77
CA CYS A 51 14.34 14.39 -0.31
C CYS A 51 13.81 15.69 0.30
N PRO A 52 12.72 15.66 1.09
CA PRO A 52 12.19 16.85 1.75
C PRO A 52 13.09 17.36 2.89
N GLY A 53 13.98 16.51 3.43
CA GLY A 53 14.95 16.90 4.45
C GLY A 53 16.07 17.80 3.93
N CYS A 54 16.83 17.36 2.92
CA CYS A 54 17.97 18.12 2.37
C CYS A 54 17.68 18.89 1.08
N GLY A 55 16.60 18.54 0.34
CA GLY A 55 16.22 19.17 -0.93
C GLY A 55 17.20 18.96 -2.10
N LYS A 56 18.26 18.16 -1.91
CA LYS A 56 19.40 18.06 -2.83
C LYS A 56 19.52 16.72 -3.52
N THR A 57 19.18 15.65 -2.80
CA THR A 57 19.35 14.28 -3.29
C THR A 57 18.00 13.60 -3.48
N PRO A 58 17.87 12.77 -4.52
CA PRO A 58 16.67 11.97 -4.69
C PRO A 58 16.52 10.96 -3.55
N VAL A 59 15.29 10.52 -3.35
CA VAL A 59 14.97 9.49 -2.37
C VAL A 59 15.02 8.13 -3.05
N GLU A 60 15.69 7.18 -2.41
CA GLU A 60 15.68 5.78 -2.82
C GLU A 60 14.46 5.07 -2.26
N ALA A 61 13.82 4.22 -3.07
CA ALA A 61 12.64 3.45 -2.69
C ALA A 61 12.94 1.95 -2.67
N LEU A 62 12.88 1.34 -1.49
CA LEU A 62 13.03 -0.09 -1.28
C LEU A 62 11.64 -0.73 -1.17
N PRO A 63 11.29 -1.74 -1.98
CA PRO A 63 9.99 -2.38 -1.91
C PRO A 63 9.84 -3.18 -0.61
N ILE A 64 8.67 -3.08 0.05
CA ILE A 64 8.31 -3.90 1.21
C ILE A 64 7.25 -4.92 0.78
N MET A 65 7.51 -6.19 1.04
CA MET A 65 6.60 -7.28 0.72
C MET A 65 5.34 -7.25 1.61
N PRO A 66 4.18 -7.76 1.14
CA PRO A 66 2.92 -7.67 1.89
C PRO A 66 2.92 -8.33 3.28
N ASN A 67 3.82 -9.29 3.50
CA ASN A 67 3.99 -10.05 4.73
C ASN A 67 5.35 -9.76 5.40
N GLU A 68 5.96 -8.63 5.06
CA GLU A 68 7.24 -8.20 5.55
C GLU A 68 7.07 -6.98 6.44
N MET A 69 7.78 -6.99 7.55
CA MET A 69 7.90 -5.87 8.46
C MET A 69 9.34 -5.41 8.42
N TYR A 70 9.56 -4.10 8.42
CA TYR A 70 10.89 -3.53 8.59
C TYR A 70 10.99 -2.87 9.97
N SER A 71 12.19 -2.89 10.55
CA SER A 71 12.52 -2.12 11.75
C SER A 71 13.76 -1.29 11.47
N MET A 72 13.77 -0.06 12.00
CA MET A 72 14.85 0.88 11.78
C MET A 72 15.47 1.26 13.11
N LYS A 73 16.79 1.15 13.20
CA LYS A 73 17.58 1.53 14.38
C LYS A 73 18.62 2.55 13.97
N LYS A 74 18.83 3.56 14.80
CA LYS A 74 19.91 4.53 14.59
C LYS A 74 21.19 3.97 15.22
N THR A 75 22.24 3.83 14.42
CA THR A 75 23.52 3.28 14.86
C THR A 75 24.51 4.43 15.06
N GLY A 76 24.69 4.83 16.32
CA GLY A 76 25.62 5.89 16.71
C GLY A 76 25.35 7.23 16.01
N ASN A 77 26.45 7.93 15.65
CA ASN A 77 26.39 9.27 15.08
C ASN A 77 26.19 9.32 13.55
N SER A 78 26.39 8.22 12.83
CA SER A 78 26.56 8.29 11.36
C SER A 78 25.78 7.26 10.56
N GLY A 79 24.99 6.39 11.19
CA GLY A 79 24.34 5.28 10.48
C GLY A 79 22.92 4.99 10.93
N VAL A 80 22.21 4.28 10.06
CA VAL A 80 20.92 3.66 10.33
C VAL A 80 20.99 2.22 9.86
N GLU A 81 20.49 1.31 10.68
CA GLU A 81 20.39 -0.11 10.39
C GLU A 81 18.92 -0.47 10.14
N LEU A 82 18.68 -1.25 9.08
CA LEU A 82 17.35 -1.67 8.64
C LEU A 82 17.28 -3.19 8.67
N ASP A 83 16.39 -3.73 9.49
CA ASP A 83 16.11 -5.16 9.58
C ASP A 83 14.78 -5.47 8.91
N PHE A 84 14.74 -6.43 8.00
CA PHE A 84 13.53 -6.90 7.33
C PHE A 84 13.17 -8.31 7.81
N THR A 85 11.94 -8.48 8.29
CA THR A 85 11.45 -9.74 8.85
C THR A 85 10.16 -10.14 8.15
N THR A 86 10.16 -11.32 7.53
CA THR A 86 8.94 -11.92 6.96
C THR A 86 8.14 -12.63 8.04
N THR A 87 6.86 -12.29 8.17
CA THR A 87 5.94 -13.06 9.01
C THR A 87 5.38 -14.21 8.15
N THR A 88 5.94 -15.40 8.29
CA THR A 88 5.33 -16.62 7.78
C THR A 88 4.16 -16.98 8.69
N THR A 89 2.94 -16.66 8.26
CA THR A 89 1.73 -17.21 8.87
C THR A 89 1.67 -18.71 8.56
N THR A 90 2.32 -19.52 9.39
CA THR A 90 2.20 -20.98 9.35
C THR A 90 0.74 -21.33 9.56
N THR A 91 0.03 -21.63 8.47
CA THR A 91 -1.32 -22.20 8.55
C THR A 91 -1.13 -23.63 9.01
N LEU A 92 -1.40 -23.89 10.30
CA LEU A 92 -1.51 -25.27 10.80
C LEU A 92 -2.71 -25.90 10.10
N ALA A 93 -2.42 -26.93 9.30
CA ALA A 93 -3.40 -27.79 8.64
C ALA A 93 -3.85 -28.90 9.61
#